data_AF-A0A1P8WU92-F1
#
_entry.id   AF-A0A1P8WU92-F1
#
_cell.length_a   1.000
_cell.length_b   1.000
_cell.length_c   1.000
_cell.angle_alpha   90.00
_cell.angle_beta   90.00
_cell.angle_gamma   90.00
#
_symmetry.space_group_name_H-M   'P 1'
#
loop_
_entity.id
_entity.type
_entity.pdbx_description
1 polymer ?
#
loop_
_entity_poly.entity_id
_entity_poly.type
_entity_poly.pdbx_seq_one_letter_code
_entity_poly.pdbx_strand_id
1 'polypeptide(L)'
;MTHFSPDNTTDGGTSPPRLLAGISFLTPAELPDWSVGPRGDRTAIYAALKAAGYEAIQTLEPQAAIEAGLIPTGMMRIFDDIDQMRTQATKWRDAGCDCSTVQLGTGLEDNAEMRRLAEALLTISAELDHPIYLETHRATMTQDIRRTLDLIADLPELRFNGDFGHWYIGHELTYGDMEMKFDAMRPVFERTRFMHLRVSSNAFGQITASDPAEARHLDYYRRIWTASFAGFLRDAKPGDYFAVHPELLPARAFYPKMVRGPDGEWREESDRWTESAFLIDVARQCFAEAEAALCAA
;
A
#
# COMPACT_ATOMS: atom_id res chain seq x y z
N MET A 1 8.98 -26.25 12.80
CA MET A 1 9.20 -25.57 11.52
C MET A 1 10.25 -24.49 11.76
N THR A 2 11.30 -24.43 10.96
CA THR A 2 12.23 -23.30 10.99
C THR A 2 11.45 -22.06 10.59
N HIS A 3 11.33 -21.07 11.49
CA HIS A 3 10.68 -19.79 11.21
C HIS A 3 11.44 -19.12 10.05
N PHE A 4 10.81 -19.08 8.87
CA PHE A 4 11.33 -18.42 7.68
C PHE A 4 10.87 -16.97 7.74
N SER A 5 11.78 -16.01 7.94
CA SER A 5 11.40 -14.61 7.74
C SER A 5 11.45 -14.32 6.25
N PRO A 6 10.32 -13.98 5.58
CA PRO A 6 10.37 -13.57 4.18
C PRO A 6 11.27 -12.34 4.06
N ASP A 7 12.10 -12.32 3.03
CA ASP A 7 12.99 -11.20 2.75
C ASP A 7 12.17 -9.96 2.35
N ASN A 8 12.73 -8.79 2.69
CA ASN A 8 12.19 -7.52 2.21
C ASN A 8 12.42 -7.40 0.70
N THR A 9 11.69 -6.49 0.05
CA THR A 9 12.04 -6.13 -1.32
C THR A 9 13.38 -5.39 -1.30
N THR A 10 14.30 -5.76 -2.20
CA THR A 10 15.69 -5.29 -2.19
C THR A 10 16.16 -4.96 -3.60
N ASP A 11 16.99 -3.93 -3.73
CA ASP A 11 17.69 -3.62 -4.98
C ASP A 11 19.02 -4.40 -5.13
N GLY A 12 19.32 -5.28 -4.16
CA GLY A 12 20.54 -6.10 -4.13
C GLY A 12 21.82 -5.28 -3.88
N GLY A 13 21.69 -3.98 -3.61
CA GLY A 13 22.78 -3.08 -3.34
C GLY A 13 23.28 -3.13 -1.89
N THR A 14 24.19 -2.21 -1.58
CA THR A 14 24.76 -2.05 -0.22
C THR A 14 24.43 -0.69 0.39
N SER A 15 23.52 0.06 -0.23
CA SER A 15 23.05 1.36 0.28
C SER A 15 22.25 1.16 1.56
N PRO A 16 22.17 2.17 2.46
CA PRO A 16 21.27 2.12 3.60
C PRO A 16 19.82 1.86 3.17
N PRO A 17 19.01 1.19 4.01
CA PRO A 17 17.59 1.01 3.75
C PRO A 17 16.90 2.33 3.44
N ARG A 18 15.95 2.32 2.49
CA ARG A 18 15.32 3.57 2.02
C ARG A 18 13.82 3.45 1.79
N LEU A 19 13.17 4.59 1.67
CA LEU A 19 11.82 4.70 1.13
C LEU A 19 11.90 4.73 -0.41
N LEU A 20 11.13 3.88 -1.10
CA LEU A 20 10.96 3.91 -2.56
C LEU A 20 9.64 4.62 -2.88
N ALA A 21 9.72 5.75 -3.59
CA ALA A 21 8.55 6.54 -3.95
C ALA A 21 7.92 6.03 -5.26
N GLY A 22 6.85 5.24 -5.16
CA GLY A 22 6.09 4.70 -6.28
C GLY A 22 4.72 5.35 -6.44
N ILE A 23 3.88 4.75 -7.29
CA ILE A 23 2.49 5.14 -7.51
C ILE A 23 1.65 3.93 -7.97
N SER A 24 0.36 3.88 -7.62
CA SER A 24 -0.55 2.90 -8.24
C SER A 24 -0.99 3.39 -9.62
N PHE A 25 -1.11 2.49 -10.61
CA PHE A 25 -1.64 2.84 -11.93
C PHE A 25 -3.06 3.43 -11.89
N LEU A 26 -3.81 3.21 -10.81
CA LEU A 26 -5.15 3.77 -10.60
C LEU A 26 -5.11 5.29 -10.35
N THR A 27 -4.04 5.81 -9.75
CA THR A 27 -3.90 7.23 -9.42
C THR A 27 -3.88 8.14 -10.65
N PRO A 28 -3.07 7.88 -11.69
CA PRO A 28 -3.12 8.65 -12.94
C PRO A 28 -4.23 8.19 -13.91
N ALA A 29 -5.01 7.16 -13.57
CA ALA A 29 -6.09 6.68 -14.43
C ALA A 29 -7.26 7.67 -14.43
N GLU A 30 -7.77 8.00 -15.62
CA GLU A 30 -9.00 8.79 -15.78
C GLU A 30 -8.96 10.12 -15.03
N LEU A 31 -7.81 10.81 -15.04
CA LEU A 31 -7.69 12.10 -14.35
C LEU A 31 -8.76 13.09 -14.85
N PRO A 32 -9.36 13.92 -13.98
CA PRO A 32 -10.33 14.94 -14.38
C PRO A 32 -9.70 15.97 -15.32
N ASP A 33 -10.42 16.49 -16.32
CA ASP A 33 -9.87 17.39 -17.38
C ASP A 33 -9.06 18.59 -16.87
N TRP A 34 -9.34 19.05 -15.65
CA TRP A 34 -8.64 20.15 -14.98
C TRP A 34 -7.40 19.73 -14.18
N SER A 35 -7.11 18.42 -14.08
CA SER A 35 -5.90 17.89 -13.46
C SER A 35 -4.67 18.34 -14.24
N VAL A 36 -3.61 18.68 -13.49
CA VAL A 36 -2.31 19.01 -14.07
C VAL A 36 -1.46 17.76 -14.34
N GLY A 37 -1.99 16.57 -14.03
CA GLY A 37 -1.31 15.30 -14.25
C GLY A 37 -1.21 14.90 -15.72
N PRO A 38 -0.42 13.84 -15.98
CA PRO A 38 -0.10 13.45 -17.35
C PRO A 38 -1.32 12.92 -18.12
N ARG A 39 -1.30 13.16 -19.44
CA ARG A 39 -2.32 12.72 -20.40
C ARG A 39 -1.67 12.00 -21.56
N GLY A 40 -2.46 11.21 -22.26
CA GLY A 40 -2.04 10.50 -23.46
C GLY A 40 -2.11 9.00 -23.29
N ASP A 41 -1.35 8.29 -24.12
CA ASP A 41 -1.20 6.86 -24.00
C ASP A 41 -0.34 6.48 -22.78
N ARG A 42 -0.31 5.18 -22.49
CA ARG A 42 0.44 4.61 -21.36
C ARG A 42 1.92 4.98 -21.40
N THR A 43 2.56 4.96 -22.56
CA THR A 43 3.98 5.28 -22.72
C THR A 43 4.25 6.73 -22.32
N ALA A 44 3.42 7.66 -22.79
CA ALA A 44 3.51 9.07 -22.40
C ALA A 44 3.27 9.27 -20.90
N ILE A 45 2.27 8.58 -20.33
CA ILE A 45 1.97 8.64 -18.90
C ILE A 45 3.17 8.15 -18.10
N TYR A 46 3.74 6.99 -18.42
CA TYR A 46 4.84 6.41 -17.64
C TYR A 46 6.13 7.23 -17.75
N ALA A 47 6.43 7.78 -18.93
CA ALA A 47 7.52 8.73 -19.09
C ALA A 47 7.33 9.97 -18.21
N ALA A 48 6.11 10.49 -18.10
CA ALA A 48 5.80 11.62 -17.24
C ALA A 48 5.90 11.27 -15.74
N LEU A 49 5.49 10.05 -15.33
CA LEU A 49 5.70 9.56 -13.96
C LEU A 49 7.19 9.59 -13.61
N LYS A 50 8.04 9.04 -14.49
CA LYS A 50 9.48 9.02 -14.27
C LYS A 50 10.06 10.43 -14.21
N ALA A 51 9.64 11.32 -15.11
CA ALA A 51 10.08 12.72 -15.13
C ALA A 51 9.65 13.50 -13.88
N ALA A 52 8.52 13.14 -13.26
CA ALA A 52 8.04 13.70 -12.01
C ALA A 52 8.76 13.15 -10.76
N GLY A 53 9.69 12.21 -10.93
CA GLY A 53 10.50 11.66 -9.84
C GLY A 53 9.90 10.43 -9.16
N TYR A 54 8.83 9.83 -9.71
CA TYR A 54 8.41 8.50 -9.28
C TYR A 54 9.45 7.46 -9.71
N GLU A 55 9.77 6.56 -8.80
CA GLU A 55 10.76 5.50 -9.01
C GLU A 55 10.09 4.20 -9.44
N ALA A 56 8.86 3.95 -8.98
CA ALA A 56 8.13 2.71 -9.18
C ALA A 56 6.67 2.93 -9.58
N ILE A 57 6.06 1.90 -10.15
CA ILE A 57 4.62 1.86 -10.42
C ILE A 57 4.06 0.46 -10.16
N GLN A 58 2.95 0.40 -9.42
CA GLN A 58 2.17 -0.83 -9.37
C GLN A 58 1.31 -0.90 -10.62
N THR A 59 1.47 -1.93 -11.44
CA THR A 59 0.94 -1.96 -12.80
C THR A 59 0.50 -3.35 -13.24
N LEU A 60 -0.39 -3.38 -14.23
CA LEU A 60 -0.75 -4.59 -14.97
C LEU A 60 0.18 -4.86 -16.17
N GLU A 61 1.13 -3.95 -16.41
CA GLU A 61 1.92 -3.86 -17.63
C GLU A 61 3.42 -3.60 -17.32
N PRO A 62 4.14 -4.57 -16.71
CA PRO A 62 5.48 -4.37 -16.17
C PRO A 62 6.51 -3.95 -17.22
N GLN A 63 6.42 -4.51 -18.43
CA GLN A 63 7.39 -4.22 -19.49
C GLN A 63 7.39 -2.75 -19.91
N ALA A 64 6.22 -2.11 -19.98
CA ALA A 64 6.13 -0.69 -20.30
C ALA A 64 6.71 0.19 -19.16
N ALA A 65 6.57 -0.24 -17.91
CA ALA A 65 7.18 0.45 -16.77
C ALA A 65 8.72 0.36 -16.84
N ILE A 66 9.26 -0.84 -17.12
CA ILE A 66 10.69 -1.07 -17.29
C ILE A 66 11.25 -0.21 -18.44
N GLU A 67 10.57 -0.17 -19.58
CA GLU A 67 10.96 0.68 -20.73
C GLU A 67 10.98 2.18 -20.40
N ALA A 68 10.09 2.62 -19.50
CA ALA A 68 10.07 3.99 -18.98
C ALA A 68 11.08 4.23 -17.85
N GLY A 69 11.85 3.21 -17.43
CA GLY A 69 12.81 3.30 -16.32
C GLY A 69 12.16 3.34 -14.94
N LEU A 70 10.93 2.85 -14.82
CA LEU A 70 10.22 2.65 -13.55
C LEU A 70 10.37 1.20 -13.09
N ILE A 71 10.41 1.01 -11.77
CA ILE A 71 10.35 -0.31 -11.14
C ILE A 71 8.89 -0.79 -11.11
N PRO A 72 8.53 -1.91 -11.78
CA PRO A 72 7.17 -2.43 -11.71
C PRO A 72 6.93 -3.22 -10.42
N THR A 73 5.74 -3.08 -9.86
CA THR A 73 5.21 -3.98 -8.82
C THR A 73 3.87 -4.56 -9.24
N GLY A 74 3.63 -5.82 -8.87
CA GLY A 74 2.41 -6.54 -9.22
C GLY A 74 1.28 -6.33 -8.22
N MET A 75 0.06 -6.66 -8.64
CA MET A 75 -1.09 -6.78 -7.75
C MET A 75 -1.93 -7.99 -8.10
N MET A 76 -2.59 -8.57 -7.10
CA MET A 76 -3.43 -9.76 -7.27
C MET A 76 -4.73 -9.61 -6.48
N ARG A 77 -5.82 -10.14 -7.03
CA ARG A 77 -7.06 -10.42 -6.31
C ARG A 77 -7.31 -11.91 -6.36
N ILE A 78 -7.22 -12.56 -5.21
CA ILE A 78 -7.42 -14.01 -5.06
C ILE A 78 -8.55 -14.24 -4.05
N PHE A 79 -9.55 -15.03 -4.41
CA PHE A 79 -10.59 -15.42 -3.47
C PHE A 79 -10.10 -16.59 -2.60
N ASP A 80 -10.05 -17.80 -3.14
CA ASP A 80 -9.68 -19.01 -2.39
C ASP A 80 -8.77 -20.00 -3.16
N ASP A 81 -8.52 -19.72 -4.44
CA ASP A 81 -7.74 -20.54 -5.37
C ASP A 81 -6.22 -20.30 -5.22
N ILE A 82 -5.55 -21.27 -4.59
CA ILE A 82 -4.09 -21.25 -4.35
C ILE A 82 -3.32 -21.41 -5.67
N ASP A 83 -3.83 -22.18 -6.62
CA ASP A 83 -3.15 -22.41 -7.91
C ASP A 83 -3.20 -21.13 -8.75
N GLN A 84 -4.33 -20.41 -8.70
CA GLN A 84 -4.43 -19.07 -9.26
C GLN A 84 -3.42 -18.11 -8.63
N MET A 85 -3.28 -18.11 -7.29
CA MET A 85 -2.31 -17.27 -6.58
C MET A 85 -0.88 -17.55 -7.05
N ARG A 86 -0.49 -18.83 -7.11
CA ARG A 86 0.84 -19.24 -7.60
C ARG A 86 1.07 -18.81 -9.05
N THR A 87 0.08 -19.03 -9.91
CA THR A 87 0.16 -18.68 -11.33
C THR A 87 0.36 -17.18 -11.53
N GLN A 88 -0.39 -16.35 -10.81
CA GLN A 88 -0.26 -14.89 -10.90
C GLN A 88 1.05 -14.38 -10.30
N ALA A 89 1.49 -14.92 -9.16
CA ALA A 89 2.77 -14.53 -8.56
C ALA A 89 3.95 -14.91 -9.48
N THR A 90 3.90 -16.10 -10.08
CA THR A 90 4.89 -16.54 -11.08
C THR A 90 4.92 -15.58 -12.28
N LYS A 91 3.74 -15.20 -12.79
CA LYS A 91 3.63 -14.23 -13.88
C LYS A 91 4.26 -12.89 -13.52
N TRP A 92 4.02 -12.35 -12.32
CA TRP A 92 4.58 -11.06 -11.91
C TRP A 92 6.09 -11.10 -11.76
N ARG A 93 6.63 -12.14 -11.12
CA ARG A 93 8.07 -12.37 -11.02
C ARG A 93 8.71 -12.46 -12.41
N ASP A 94 8.17 -13.29 -13.30
CA ASP A 94 8.74 -13.51 -14.64
C ASP A 94 8.64 -12.27 -15.53
N ALA A 95 7.67 -11.38 -15.26
CA ALA A 95 7.54 -10.09 -15.92
C ALA A 95 8.48 -9.01 -15.34
N GLY A 96 9.30 -9.34 -14.33
CA GLY A 96 10.27 -8.43 -13.73
C GLY A 96 9.71 -7.51 -12.65
N CYS A 97 8.57 -7.85 -12.04
CA CYS A 97 8.10 -7.13 -10.85
C CYS A 97 8.95 -7.48 -9.62
N ASP A 98 9.40 -6.47 -8.89
CA ASP A 98 10.24 -6.68 -7.69
C ASP A 98 9.45 -7.32 -6.54
N CYS A 99 8.16 -7.01 -6.44
CA CYS A 99 7.23 -7.62 -5.49
C CYS A 99 5.79 -7.57 -6.02
N SER A 100 4.87 -8.19 -5.29
CA SER A 100 3.43 -8.07 -5.53
C SER A 100 2.63 -7.89 -4.24
N THR A 101 1.48 -7.21 -4.34
CA THR A 101 0.49 -7.17 -3.27
C THR A 101 -0.68 -8.11 -3.58
N VAL A 102 -1.39 -8.56 -2.55
CA VAL A 102 -2.57 -9.42 -2.74
C VAL A 102 -3.72 -9.06 -1.82
N GLN A 103 -4.88 -8.83 -2.44
CA GLN A 103 -6.18 -8.87 -1.80
C GLN A 103 -6.65 -10.33 -1.76
N LEU A 104 -6.55 -10.98 -0.59
CA LEU A 104 -6.76 -12.42 -0.42
C LEU A 104 -8.03 -12.72 0.39
N GLY A 105 -8.81 -13.71 -0.04
CA GLY A 105 -10.07 -14.06 0.63
C GLY A 105 -11.18 -13.07 0.34
N THR A 106 -12.37 -13.37 0.84
CA THR A 106 -13.62 -12.62 0.65
C THR A 106 -14.03 -11.87 1.92
N GLY A 107 -13.45 -12.24 3.06
CA GLY A 107 -13.81 -11.75 4.38
C GLY A 107 -14.84 -12.62 5.10
N LEU A 108 -15.32 -13.69 4.45
CA LEU A 108 -16.29 -14.64 5.00
C LEU A 108 -15.66 -15.95 5.47
N GLU A 109 -14.35 -16.10 5.27
CA GLU A 109 -13.60 -17.27 5.69
C GLU A 109 -13.72 -17.47 7.20
N ASP A 110 -13.69 -18.73 7.66
CA ASP A 110 -13.41 -19.05 9.06
C ASP A 110 -11.90 -18.93 9.38
N ASN A 111 -11.52 -19.14 10.65
CA ASN A 111 -10.12 -18.99 11.05
C ASN A 111 -9.19 -20.04 10.42
N ALA A 112 -9.68 -21.26 10.17
CA ALA A 112 -8.89 -22.31 9.56
C ALA A 112 -8.66 -22.03 8.07
N GLU A 113 -9.68 -21.52 7.38
CA GLU A 113 -9.60 -21.08 5.98
C GLU A 113 -8.64 -19.90 5.81
N MET A 114 -8.73 -18.88 6.67
CA MET A 114 -7.78 -17.75 6.69
C MET A 114 -6.33 -18.24 6.87
N ARG A 115 -6.13 -19.14 7.84
CA ARG A 115 -4.80 -19.71 8.13
C ARG A 115 -4.27 -20.49 6.91
N ARG A 116 -5.08 -21.33 6.28
CA ARG A 116 -4.72 -22.09 5.07
C ARG A 116 -4.27 -21.16 3.93
N LEU A 117 -5.02 -20.09 3.68
CA LEU A 117 -4.70 -19.12 2.63
C LEU A 117 -3.39 -18.37 2.93
N ALA A 118 -3.19 -17.95 4.17
CA ALA A 118 -1.98 -17.26 4.61
C ALA A 118 -0.73 -18.16 4.56
N GLU A 119 -0.83 -19.43 4.99
CA GLU A 119 0.26 -20.41 4.86
C GLU A 119 0.63 -20.66 3.39
N ALA A 120 -0.37 -20.75 2.51
CA ALA A 120 -0.15 -20.90 1.08
C ALA A 120 0.56 -19.68 0.48
N LEU A 121 0.18 -18.46 0.88
CA LEU A 121 0.84 -17.22 0.47
C LEU A 121 2.32 -17.24 0.87
N LEU A 122 2.62 -17.55 2.14
CA LEU A 122 4.00 -17.61 2.64
C LEU A 122 4.82 -18.67 1.90
N THR A 123 4.24 -19.85 1.66
CA THR A 123 4.90 -20.94 0.93
C THR A 123 5.20 -20.53 -0.51
N ILE A 124 4.23 -19.94 -1.21
CA ILE A 124 4.40 -19.49 -2.60
C ILE A 124 5.46 -18.38 -2.68
N SER A 125 5.41 -17.39 -1.79
CA SER A 125 6.39 -16.30 -1.77
C SER A 125 7.81 -16.82 -1.57
N ALA A 126 8.00 -17.76 -0.64
CA ALA A 126 9.30 -18.38 -0.36
C ALA A 126 9.82 -19.24 -1.52
N GLU A 127 8.97 -20.09 -2.12
CA GLU A 127 9.37 -20.98 -3.21
C GLU A 127 9.68 -20.23 -4.52
N LEU A 128 9.03 -19.09 -4.74
CA LEU A 128 9.26 -18.27 -5.93
C LEU A 128 10.39 -17.25 -5.76
N ASP A 129 10.91 -17.08 -4.53
CA ASP A 129 11.81 -15.99 -4.15
C ASP A 129 11.27 -14.62 -4.60
N HIS A 130 9.97 -14.40 -4.33
CA HIS A 130 9.25 -13.20 -4.74
C HIS A 130 8.42 -12.68 -3.56
N PRO A 131 8.70 -11.48 -3.04
CA PRO A 131 7.92 -10.91 -1.95
C PRO A 131 6.44 -10.72 -2.35
N ILE A 132 5.54 -11.31 -1.56
CA ILE A 132 4.09 -11.14 -1.69
C ILE A 132 3.56 -10.54 -0.40
N TYR A 133 2.99 -9.34 -0.48
CA TYR A 133 2.49 -8.60 0.67
C TYR A 133 0.97 -8.70 0.77
N LEU A 134 0.48 -9.24 1.89
CA LEU A 134 -0.95 -9.38 2.16
C LEU A 134 -1.55 -8.00 2.44
N GLU A 135 -2.57 -7.61 1.70
CA GLU A 135 -3.16 -6.28 1.84
C GLU A 135 -4.14 -6.20 3.00
N THR A 136 -4.11 -5.12 3.78
CA THR A 136 -5.20 -4.78 4.72
C THR A 136 -6.35 -4.15 3.95
N HIS A 137 -7.40 -4.91 3.62
CA HIS A 137 -8.47 -4.42 2.75
C HIS A 137 -9.84 -4.92 3.17
N ARG A 138 -10.87 -4.06 3.11
CA ARG A 138 -12.27 -4.46 3.39
C ARG A 138 -12.80 -5.40 2.31
N ALA A 139 -13.74 -6.30 2.60
CA ALA A 139 -14.16 -7.34 1.63
C ALA A 139 -13.03 -8.32 1.23
N THR A 140 -12.05 -8.49 2.11
CA THR A 140 -11.01 -9.53 2.04
C THR A 140 -10.85 -10.16 3.43
N MET A 141 -10.05 -11.21 3.55
CA MET A 141 -9.87 -11.89 4.83
C MET A 141 -9.26 -10.99 5.93
N THR A 142 -8.53 -9.94 5.55
CA THR A 142 -7.95 -8.97 6.49
C THR A 142 -8.89 -7.81 6.84
N GLN A 143 -10.18 -7.88 6.50
CA GLN A 143 -11.11 -6.78 6.78
C GLN A 143 -11.31 -6.51 8.28
N ASP A 144 -11.05 -7.50 9.14
CA ASP A 144 -11.22 -7.40 10.60
C ASP A 144 -9.86 -7.33 11.31
N ILE A 145 -9.68 -6.29 12.15
CA ILE A 145 -8.43 -6.07 12.88
C ILE A 145 -8.13 -7.22 13.83
N ARG A 146 -9.12 -7.68 14.61
CA ARG A 146 -8.89 -8.70 15.64
C ARG A 146 -8.51 -10.04 15.01
N ARG A 147 -9.22 -10.44 13.96
CA ARG A 147 -8.91 -11.68 13.22
C ARG A 147 -7.54 -11.61 12.53
N THR A 148 -7.15 -10.44 12.05
CA THR A 148 -5.81 -10.23 11.50
C THR A 148 -4.74 -10.36 12.59
N LEU A 149 -4.99 -9.86 13.81
CA LEU A 149 -4.09 -10.01 14.96
C LEU A 149 -3.97 -11.48 15.41
N ASP A 150 -5.07 -12.22 15.43
CA ASP A 150 -5.03 -13.66 15.73
C ASP A 150 -4.23 -14.42 14.65
N LEU A 151 -4.40 -14.06 13.37
CA LEU A 151 -3.68 -14.67 12.26
C LEU A 151 -2.16 -14.48 12.35
N ILE A 152 -1.68 -13.27 12.70
CA ILE A 152 -0.23 -13.02 12.85
C ILE A 152 0.35 -13.60 14.15
N ALA A 153 -0.48 -13.91 15.14
CA ALA A 153 -0.03 -14.63 16.32
C ALA A 153 0.34 -16.08 15.96
N ASP A 154 -0.41 -16.68 15.03
CA ASP A 154 -0.14 -18.01 14.49
C ASP A 154 0.94 -18.01 13.39
N LEU A 155 1.01 -16.93 12.59
CA LEU A 155 1.91 -16.78 11.44
C LEU A 155 2.69 -15.45 11.53
N PRO A 156 3.67 -15.33 12.46
CA PRO A 156 4.44 -14.10 12.67
C PRO A 156 5.27 -13.66 11.46
N GLU A 157 5.49 -14.55 10.50
CA GLU A 157 6.19 -14.35 9.23
C GLU A 157 5.41 -13.46 8.25
N LEU A 158 4.09 -13.30 8.41
CA LEU A 158 3.28 -12.48 7.50
C LEU A 158 3.82 -11.05 7.38
N ARG A 159 3.83 -10.54 6.15
CA ARG A 159 4.17 -9.17 5.81
C ARG A 159 3.03 -8.53 5.02
N PHE A 160 2.82 -7.24 5.23
CA PHE A 160 1.61 -6.55 4.76
C PHE A 160 1.88 -5.46 3.72
N ASN A 161 0.93 -5.34 2.79
CA ASN A 161 0.63 -4.08 2.13
C ASN A 161 -0.34 -3.31 3.05
N GLY A 162 0.15 -2.21 3.63
CA GLY A 162 -0.65 -1.34 4.46
C GLY A 162 -1.56 -0.46 3.61
N ASP A 163 -2.84 -0.78 3.59
CA ASP A 163 -3.90 0.10 3.07
C ASP A 163 -4.90 0.39 4.19
N PHE A 164 -4.40 1.13 5.18
CA PHE A 164 -5.10 1.35 6.44
C PHE A 164 -6.37 2.18 6.29
N GLY A 165 -6.58 2.80 5.12
CA GLY A 165 -7.82 3.49 4.79
C GLY A 165 -9.06 2.60 4.91
N HIS A 166 -8.91 1.29 4.68
CA HIS A 166 -9.99 0.32 4.82
C HIS A 166 -10.39 0.07 6.27
N TRP A 167 -9.42 -0.04 7.17
CA TRP A 167 -9.69 -0.20 8.59
C TRP A 167 -10.18 1.10 9.22
N TYR A 168 -9.60 2.23 8.82
CA TYR A 168 -9.94 3.54 9.33
C TYR A 168 -11.44 3.84 9.21
N ILE A 169 -11.98 3.67 8.01
CA ILE A 169 -13.41 3.87 7.75
C ILE A 169 -14.25 2.66 8.18
N GLY A 170 -13.78 1.44 7.90
CA GLY A 170 -14.57 0.21 8.07
C GLY A 170 -14.85 -0.15 9.53
N HIS A 171 -13.96 0.24 10.45
CA HIS A 171 -14.11 0.02 11.90
C HIS A 171 -14.47 1.28 12.68
N GLU A 172 -14.84 2.36 11.98
CA GLU A 172 -15.09 3.69 12.56
C GLU A 172 -13.97 4.05 13.55
N LEU A 173 -12.73 3.98 13.06
CA LEU A 173 -11.56 3.73 13.92
C LEU A 173 -11.36 4.81 14.97
N THR A 174 -11.69 6.06 14.67
CA THR A 174 -11.57 7.17 15.63
C THR A 174 -12.65 7.20 16.71
N TYR A 175 -13.70 6.38 16.61
CA TYR A 175 -14.76 6.34 17.62
C TYR A 175 -14.28 5.58 18.87
N GLY A 176 -14.29 6.24 20.03
CA GLY A 176 -13.77 5.70 21.28
C GLY A 176 -12.28 5.96 21.46
N ASP A 177 -11.56 5.02 22.07
CA ASP A 177 -10.14 5.16 22.41
C ASP A 177 -9.24 4.78 21.22
N MET A 178 -8.79 5.79 20.48
CA MET A 178 -7.88 5.62 19.35
C MET A 178 -6.46 5.18 19.78
N GLU A 179 -6.02 5.53 20.99
CA GLU A 179 -4.69 5.14 21.49
C GLU A 179 -4.63 3.65 21.77
N MET A 180 -5.63 3.12 22.47
CA MET A 180 -5.79 1.68 22.70
C MET A 180 -5.82 0.90 21.37
N LYS A 181 -6.56 1.39 20.37
CA LYS A 181 -6.63 0.77 19.05
C LYS A 181 -5.29 0.84 18.31
N PHE A 182 -4.60 1.98 18.38
CA PHE A 182 -3.27 2.15 17.79
C PHE A 182 -2.27 1.14 18.37
N ASP A 183 -2.24 0.99 19.70
CA ASP A 183 -1.36 0.03 20.36
C ASP A 183 -1.71 -1.42 20.02
N ALA A 184 -3.01 -1.75 19.93
CA ALA A 184 -3.44 -3.08 19.50
C ALA A 184 -3.02 -3.42 18.07
N MET A 185 -3.05 -2.46 17.14
CA MET A 185 -2.67 -2.66 15.73
C MET A 185 -1.16 -2.61 15.47
N ARG A 186 -0.35 -2.18 16.44
CA ARG A 186 1.10 -2.04 16.31
C ARG A 186 1.80 -3.26 15.69
N PRO A 187 1.45 -4.52 16.04
CA PRO A 187 2.07 -5.69 15.41
C PRO A 187 1.89 -5.77 13.89
N VAL A 188 0.81 -5.21 13.33
CA VAL A 188 0.56 -5.15 11.88
C VAL A 188 1.41 -4.06 11.24
N PHE A 189 1.47 -2.88 11.88
CA PHE A 189 2.32 -1.78 11.41
C PHE A 189 3.77 -2.25 11.28
N GLU A 190 4.29 -2.93 12.32
CA GLU A 190 5.66 -3.43 12.37
C GLU A 190 6.01 -4.47 11.30
N ARG A 191 5.00 -5.14 10.74
CA ARG A 191 5.11 -6.15 9.67
C ARG A 191 4.78 -5.61 8.28
N THR A 192 4.43 -4.34 8.18
CA THR A 192 4.16 -3.70 6.88
C THR A 192 5.48 -3.48 6.14
N ARG A 193 5.52 -3.77 4.84
CA ARG A 193 6.71 -3.63 3.97
C ARG A 193 6.41 -2.95 2.63
N PHE A 194 5.13 -2.76 2.34
CA PHE A 194 4.62 -2.00 1.21
C PHE A 194 3.41 -1.20 1.72
N MET A 195 3.11 -0.04 1.15
CA MET A 195 1.97 0.76 1.60
C MET A 195 1.28 1.49 0.46
N HIS A 196 -0.05 1.35 0.43
CA HIS A 196 -0.91 2.24 -0.33
C HIS A 196 -1.16 3.52 0.46
N LEU A 197 -0.71 4.65 -0.09
CA LEU A 197 -0.92 5.96 0.51
C LEU A 197 -2.30 6.47 0.10
N ARG A 198 -3.22 6.47 1.05
CA ARG A 198 -4.53 7.09 0.95
C ARG A 198 -4.98 7.47 2.35
N VAL A 199 -5.58 8.65 2.47
CA VAL A 199 -6.21 9.11 3.71
C VAL A 199 -7.72 9.02 3.54
N SER A 200 -8.37 8.33 4.47
CA SER A 200 -9.82 8.28 4.62
C SER A 200 -10.26 9.10 5.83
N SER A 201 -11.51 9.54 5.84
CA SER A 201 -12.24 9.92 7.05
C SER A 201 -13.14 8.76 7.52
N ASN A 202 -13.96 9.00 8.54
CA ASN A 202 -14.98 8.02 8.96
C ASN A 202 -16.16 7.91 7.97
N ALA A 203 -16.27 8.82 7.01
CA ALA A 203 -17.38 8.87 6.06
C ALA A 203 -16.94 8.71 4.60
N PHE A 204 -15.71 9.12 4.26
CA PHE A 204 -15.18 9.10 2.91
C PHE A 204 -13.95 8.23 2.84
N GLY A 205 -13.93 7.29 1.89
CA GLY A 205 -12.79 6.39 1.68
C GLY A 205 -11.56 7.08 1.10
N GLN A 206 -11.71 8.32 0.61
CA GLN A 206 -10.64 9.16 0.11
C GLN A 206 -11.03 10.63 0.31
N ILE A 207 -10.24 11.33 1.10
CA ILE A 207 -10.36 12.78 1.33
C ILE A 207 -9.17 13.51 0.70
N THR A 208 -9.30 14.83 0.57
CA THR A 208 -8.20 15.72 0.18
C THR A 208 -7.26 15.89 1.36
N ALA A 209 -6.20 15.07 1.42
CA ALA A 209 -5.31 14.99 2.57
C ALA A 209 -4.52 16.29 2.78
N SER A 210 -4.31 17.07 1.72
CA SER A 210 -3.66 18.37 1.80
C SER A 210 -4.53 19.48 2.40
N ASP A 211 -5.84 19.26 2.55
CA ASP A 211 -6.75 20.27 3.11
C ASP A 211 -6.51 20.39 4.62
N PRO A 212 -6.19 21.59 5.16
CA PRO A 212 -6.05 21.81 6.59
C PRO A 212 -7.27 21.39 7.43
N ALA A 213 -8.47 21.37 6.85
CA ALA A 213 -9.68 20.88 7.53
C ALA A 213 -9.60 19.38 7.85
N GLU A 214 -8.83 18.62 7.07
CA GLU A 214 -8.67 17.17 7.18
C GLU A 214 -7.41 16.78 8.00
N ALA A 215 -6.67 17.77 8.53
CA ALA A 215 -5.39 17.56 9.22
C ALA A 215 -5.47 16.52 10.35
N ARG A 216 -6.58 16.48 11.10
CA ARG A 216 -6.76 15.50 12.17
C ARG A 216 -6.78 14.06 11.65
N HIS A 217 -7.38 13.82 10.48
CA HIS A 217 -7.35 12.51 9.87
C HIS A 217 -5.92 12.18 9.44
N LEU A 218 -5.26 13.10 8.71
CA LEU A 218 -3.87 12.94 8.28
C LEU A 218 -2.91 12.64 9.44
N ASP A 219 -3.06 13.28 10.60
CA ASP A 219 -2.21 13.06 11.78
C ASP A 219 -2.25 11.60 12.26
N TYR A 220 -3.41 10.94 12.21
CA TYR A 220 -3.49 9.51 12.53
C TYR A 220 -2.75 8.65 11.51
N TYR A 221 -2.85 8.97 10.21
CA TYR A 221 -2.09 8.26 9.18
C TYR A 221 -0.59 8.46 9.32
N ARG A 222 -0.13 9.68 9.63
CA ARG A 222 1.29 9.96 9.92
C ARG A 222 1.80 9.03 11.01
N ARG A 223 1.05 8.87 12.11
CA ARG A 223 1.41 7.95 13.20
C ARG A 223 1.49 6.50 12.75
N ILE A 224 0.52 6.04 11.95
CA ILE A 224 0.49 4.68 11.40
C ILE A 224 1.70 4.46 10.50
N TRP A 225 1.97 5.39 9.57
CA TRP A 225 3.07 5.30 8.61
C TRP A 225 4.42 5.32 9.32
N THR A 226 4.65 6.26 10.24
CA THR A 226 5.88 6.33 11.04
C THR A 226 6.10 5.03 11.83
N ALA A 227 5.06 4.44 12.43
CA ALA A 227 5.18 3.16 13.13
C ALA A 227 5.52 2.00 12.20
N SER A 228 4.95 1.97 10.98
CA SER A 228 5.29 0.99 9.96
C SER A 228 6.73 1.10 9.47
N PHE A 229 7.19 2.32 9.18
CA PHE A 229 8.56 2.57 8.76
C PHE A 229 9.55 2.22 9.87
N ALA A 230 9.27 2.57 11.13
CA ALA A 230 10.09 2.18 12.27
C ALA A 230 10.16 0.65 12.44
N GLY A 231 9.08 -0.06 12.10
CA GLY A 231 9.05 -1.53 12.08
C GLY A 231 9.97 -2.14 11.03
N PHE A 232 9.93 -1.60 9.81
CA PHE A 232 10.83 -1.99 8.72
C PHE A 232 12.30 -1.67 9.04
N LEU A 233 12.59 -0.44 9.47
CA LEU A 233 13.96 0.01 9.73
C LEU A 233 14.67 -0.79 10.85
N ARG A 234 13.93 -1.44 11.74
CA ARG A 234 14.48 -2.27 12.82
C ARG A 234 15.18 -3.54 12.33
N ASP A 235 14.74 -4.10 11.21
CA ASP A 235 15.27 -5.35 10.66
C ASP A 235 15.72 -5.27 9.20
N ALA A 236 15.58 -4.11 8.56
CA ALA A 236 16.02 -3.87 7.19
C ALA A 236 17.54 -4.02 7.03
N LYS A 237 17.94 -4.69 5.95
CA LYS A 237 19.32 -4.91 5.53
C LYS A 237 19.73 -3.84 4.50
N PRO A 238 21.04 -3.59 4.30
CA PRO A 238 21.48 -2.78 3.17
C PRO A 238 20.88 -3.27 1.85
N GLY A 239 20.43 -2.34 1.01
CA GLY A 239 19.72 -2.60 -0.25
C GLY A 239 18.20 -2.78 -0.11
N ASP A 240 17.68 -3.02 1.10
CA ASP A 240 16.23 -3.14 1.31
C ASP A 240 15.53 -1.79 1.12
N TYR A 241 14.30 -1.83 0.63
CA TYR A 241 13.46 -0.64 0.58
C TYR A 241 12.02 -0.92 0.99
N PHE A 242 11.38 0.15 1.49
CA PHE A 242 9.96 0.18 1.75
C PHE A 242 9.27 0.93 0.61
N ALA A 243 8.44 0.23 -0.17
CA ALA A 243 7.71 0.86 -1.27
C ALA A 243 6.42 1.53 -0.79
N VAL A 244 6.23 2.78 -1.18
CA VAL A 244 4.97 3.53 -0.94
C VAL A 244 4.36 3.97 -2.26
N HIS A 245 3.07 3.72 -2.43
CA HIS A 245 2.36 3.98 -3.67
C HIS A 245 1.07 4.73 -3.34
N PRO A 246 0.92 6.04 -3.68
CA PRO A 246 -0.39 6.66 -3.66
C PRO A 246 -1.36 5.87 -4.51
N GLU A 247 -2.45 5.45 -3.89
CA GLU A 247 -3.57 4.74 -4.53
C GLU A 247 -4.85 5.55 -4.34
N LEU A 248 -4.96 6.59 -5.17
CA LEU A 248 -6.11 7.48 -5.20
C LEU A 248 -7.01 7.07 -6.37
N LEU A 249 -8.21 6.60 -6.05
CA LEU A 249 -9.08 5.95 -7.02
C LEU A 249 -9.89 6.99 -7.83
N PRO A 250 -10.17 6.71 -9.12
CA PRO A 250 -11.02 7.58 -9.94
C PRO A 250 -12.46 7.63 -9.43
N ALA A 251 -13.21 8.66 -9.84
CA ALA A 251 -14.62 8.85 -9.47
C ALA A 251 -15.50 7.60 -9.64
N ARG A 252 -15.27 6.78 -10.67
CA ARG A 252 -16.02 5.53 -10.91
C ARG A 252 -15.87 4.47 -9.81
N ALA A 253 -14.87 4.62 -8.93
CA ALA A 253 -14.65 3.73 -7.79
C ALA A 253 -15.47 4.14 -6.55
N PHE A 254 -16.13 5.30 -6.56
CA PHE A 254 -16.94 5.82 -5.46
C PHE A 254 -16.19 6.11 -4.15
N TYR A 255 -14.85 6.19 -4.19
CA TYR A 255 -14.01 6.56 -3.05
C TYR A 255 -13.84 8.08 -2.89
N PRO A 256 -13.47 8.83 -3.95
CA PRO A 256 -13.29 10.27 -3.81
C PRO A 256 -14.62 10.95 -3.49
N LYS A 257 -14.55 11.99 -2.67
CA LYS A 257 -15.65 12.92 -2.49
C LYS A 257 -15.89 13.70 -3.78
N MET A 258 -17.14 13.74 -4.22
CA MET A 258 -17.57 14.53 -5.38
C MET A 258 -18.12 15.87 -4.90
N VAL A 259 -17.70 16.95 -5.55
CA VAL A 259 -18.14 18.33 -5.29
C VAL A 259 -18.61 19.00 -6.57
N ARG A 260 -19.45 20.03 -6.46
CA ARG A 260 -19.83 20.85 -7.62
C ARG A 260 -18.69 21.81 -7.97
N GLY A 261 -18.28 21.80 -9.24
CA GLY A 261 -17.36 22.77 -9.80
C GLY A 261 -17.97 24.15 -10.03
N PRO A 262 -17.17 25.17 -10.39
CA PRO A 262 -17.65 26.48 -10.83
C PRO A 262 -18.58 26.43 -12.05
N ASP A 263 -18.47 25.39 -12.86
CA ASP A 263 -19.35 25.08 -13.99
C ASP A 263 -20.68 24.42 -13.57
N GLY A 264 -20.81 24.07 -12.28
CA GLY A 264 -21.98 23.40 -11.71
C GLY A 264 -21.94 21.87 -11.82
N GLU A 265 -20.97 21.30 -12.53
CA GLU A 265 -20.84 19.86 -12.75
C GLU A 265 -20.18 19.15 -11.56
N TRP A 266 -20.52 17.88 -11.36
CA TRP A 266 -19.90 17.07 -10.31
C TRP A 266 -18.51 16.60 -10.75
N ARG A 267 -17.52 16.81 -9.88
CA ARG A 267 -16.14 16.40 -10.11
C ARG A 267 -15.48 15.98 -8.80
N GLU A 268 -14.36 15.27 -8.90
CA GLU A 268 -13.53 14.94 -7.74
C GLU A 268 -13.13 16.22 -7.00
N GLU A 269 -13.06 16.17 -5.67
CA GLU A 269 -12.74 17.34 -4.83
C GLU A 269 -11.32 17.87 -5.06
N SER A 270 -10.37 16.99 -5.34
CA SER A 270 -8.95 17.31 -5.47
C SER A 270 -8.29 16.64 -6.66
N ASP A 271 -7.20 17.22 -7.13
CA ASP A 271 -6.40 16.65 -8.21
C ASP A 271 -5.58 15.48 -7.65
N ARG A 272 -5.97 14.25 -7.99
CA ARG A 272 -5.26 13.03 -7.57
C ARG A 272 -3.77 13.05 -7.90
N TRP A 273 -3.38 13.70 -9.00
CA TRP A 273 -1.97 13.85 -9.34
C TRP A 273 -1.22 14.70 -8.30
N THR A 274 -1.76 15.87 -7.98
CA THR A 274 -1.16 16.79 -7.01
C THR A 274 -1.19 16.19 -5.59
N GLU A 275 -2.30 15.55 -5.20
CA GLU A 275 -2.42 14.84 -3.93
C GLU A 275 -1.41 13.70 -3.81
N SER A 276 -1.14 12.98 -4.90
CA SER A 276 -0.18 11.88 -4.86
C SER A 276 1.26 12.36 -4.57
N ALA A 277 1.66 13.53 -5.07
CA ALA A 277 2.95 14.13 -4.75
C ALA A 277 2.99 14.57 -3.28
N PHE A 278 1.91 15.20 -2.79
CA PHE A 278 1.77 15.59 -1.38
C PHE A 278 1.91 14.38 -0.43
N LEU A 279 1.23 13.27 -0.72
CA LEU A 279 1.28 12.06 0.12
C LEU A 279 2.68 11.44 0.14
N ILE A 280 3.41 11.45 -0.97
CA ILE A 280 4.81 11.01 -1.02
C ILE A 280 5.69 11.87 -0.11
N ASP A 281 5.52 13.20 -0.14
CA ASP A 281 6.31 14.09 0.71
C ASP A 281 5.99 13.89 2.20
N VAL A 282 4.72 13.64 2.56
CA VAL A 282 4.36 13.27 3.92
C VAL A 282 4.98 11.93 4.31
N ALA A 283 4.94 10.91 3.44
CA ALA A 283 5.54 9.60 3.72
C ALA A 283 7.06 9.72 3.93
N ARG A 284 7.76 10.56 3.15
CA ARG A 284 9.19 10.86 3.36
C ARG A 284 9.45 11.51 4.71
N GLN A 285 8.61 12.45 5.15
CA GLN A 285 8.72 13.04 6.49
C GLN A 285 8.56 11.98 7.59
N CYS A 286 7.52 11.14 7.48
CA CYS A 286 7.29 10.03 8.42
C CYS A 286 8.45 9.03 8.46
N PHE A 287 9.06 8.72 7.30
CA PHE A 287 10.21 7.83 7.23
C PHE A 287 11.43 8.45 7.93
N ALA A 288 11.75 9.72 7.66
CA ALA A 288 12.83 10.45 8.31
C ALA A 288 12.63 10.58 9.84
N GLU A 289 11.39 10.80 10.28
CA GLU A 289 11.01 10.78 11.70
C GLU A 289 11.30 9.42 12.34
N ALA A 290 10.98 8.32 11.65
CA ALA A 290 11.26 6.96 12.11
C ALA A 290 12.77 6.66 12.19
N GLU A 291 13.54 7.07 11.18
CA GLU A 291 15.00 6.93 11.16
C GLU A 291 15.65 7.69 12.32
N ALA A 292 15.23 8.94 12.55
CA ALA A 292 15.76 9.79 13.62
C ALA A 292 15.46 9.19 15.01
N ALA A 293 14.25 8.65 15.21
CA ALA A 293 13.87 8.02 16.47
C ALA A 293 14.70 6.76 16.78
N LEU A 294 15.02 5.95 15.77
CA LEU A 294 15.86 4.76 15.94
C LEU A 294 17.33 5.11 16.18
N CYS A 295 17.84 6.18 15.57
CA CYS A 295 19.21 6.66 15.84
C CYS A 295 19.39 7.21 17.26
N ALA A 296 18.30 7.67 17.89
CA ALA A 296 18.31 8.27 19.22
C ALA A 296 18.08 7.26 20.37
N ALA A 297 17.66 6.03 20.05
CA ALA A 297 17.37 4.96 21.01
C ALA A 297 18.61 4.09 21.30
#